data_AF-A0A3B8WNG6-F1
#
_entry.id   AF-A0A3B8WNG6-F1
#
_cell.length_a   1.000
_cell.length_b   1.000
_cell.length_c   1.000
_cell.angle_alpha   90.00
_cell.angle_beta   90.00
_cell.angle_gamma   90.00
#
_symmetry.space_group_name_H-M   'P 1'
#
loop_
_entity.id
_entity.type
_entity.pdbx_description
1 polymer ?
#
loop_
_entity_poly.entity_id
_entity_poly.type
_entity_poly.pdbx_seq_one_letter_code
_entity_poly.pdbx_strand_id
1 'polypeptide(L)'
;LIGSVKVMLDSFVEGKIDRLFLISNEFVNTMTQSPKALQLLPLPEGDDEEIGHQWDYIYEPDSRPILDGLMPRYIESQVYQGVVENLACEQAARMIAMKSATDNAGSIIDELQLAYNKARQAAITQEISEIVSGAASVG
;
A
#
# COMPACT_ATOMS: atom_id res chain seq x y z
N LEU A 1 -16.67 7.95 -0.42
CA LEU A 1 -15.57 8.87 -0.79
C LEU A 1 -16.09 10.26 -1.14
N ILE A 2 -16.99 10.41 -2.12
CA ILE A 2 -17.54 11.72 -2.51
C ILE A 2 -18.21 12.46 -1.32
N GLY A 3 -18.98 11.75 -0.50
CA GLY A 3 -19.64 12.35 0.68
C GLY A 3 -18.67 12.87 1.76
N SER A 4 -17.54 12.20 1.98
CA SER A 4 -16.56 12.63 2.99
C SER A 4 -15.72 13.82 2.50
N VAL A 5 -15.43 13.88 1.20
CA VAL A 5 -14.76 15.04 0.60
C VAL A 5 -15.64 16.28 0.71
N LYS A 6 -16.94 16.16 0.39
CA LYS A 6 -17.89 17.27 0.50
C LYS A 6 -17.95 17.86 1.92
N VAL A 7 -18.02 17.02 2.97
CA VAL A 7 -18.03 17.49 4.37
C VAL A 7 -16.77 18.29 4.71
N MET A 8 -15.61 17.88 4.20
CA MET A 8 -14.34 18.61 4.41
C MET A 8 -14.31 19.93 3.64
N LEU A 9 -14.85 19.96 2.41
CA LEU A 9 -14.99 21.18 1.62
C LEU A 9 -15.93 22.19 2.31
N ASP A 10 -17.11 21.73 2.75
CA ASP A 10 -18.08 22.54 3.46
C ASP A 10 -17.46 23.10 4.75
N SER A 11 -16.70 22.29 5.49
CA SER A 11 -15.99 22.73 6.70
C SER A 11 -14.93 23.81 6.43
N PHE A 12 -14.26 23.77 5.28
CA PHE A 12 -13.31 24.80 4.85
C PHE A 12 -14.05 26.09 4.48
N VAL A 13 -15.13 26.00 3.71
CA VAL A 13 -15.98 27.14 3.32
C VAL A 13 -16.61 27.82 4.53
N GLU A 14 -17.02 27.04 5.53
CA GLU A 14 -17.56 27.53 6.80
C GLU A 14 -16.49 28.10 7.74
N GLY A 15 -15.20 28.05 7.38
CA GLY A 15 -14.10 28.53 8.21
C GLY A 15 -13.82 27.70 9.45
N LYS A 16 -14.29 26.44 9.49
CA LYS A 16 -13.99 25.49 10.59
C LYS A 16 -12.59 24.89 10.47
N ILE A 17 -12.05 24.84 9.26
CA ILE A 17 -10.67 24.43 8.97
C ILE A 17 -9.98 25.44 8.06
N ASP A 18 -8.71 25.73 8.34
CA ASP A 18 -7.93 26.69 7.57
C ASP A 18 -7.14 26.03 6.42
N ARG A 19 -6.92 24.72 6.51
CA ARG A 19 -6.15 23.94 5.52
C ARG A 19 -6.66 22.50 5.44
N LEU A 20 -6.63 21.94 4.23
CA LEU A 20 -6.98 20.56 3.92
C LEU A 20 -5.80 19.87 3.25
N PHE A 21 -5.35 18.75 3.82
CA PHE A 21 -4.28 17.93 3.28
C PHE A 21 -4.80 16.52 2.95
N LEU A 22 -4.31 15.97 1.85
CA LEU A 22 -4.47 14.57 1.46
C LEU A 22 -3.15 13.85 1.73
N ILE A 23 -3.20 12.83 2.58
CA ILE A 23 -2.06 11.95 2.83
C ILE A 23 -2.29 10.66 2.04
N SER A 24 -1.39 10.37 1.11
CA SER A 24 -1.42 9.15 0.31
C SER A 24 -0.01 8.64 0.04
N ASN A 25 0.09 7.39 -0.40
CA ASN A 25 1.35 6.85 -0.92
C ASN A 25 1.42 7.06 -2.43
N GLU A 26 2.54 7.61 -2.88
CA GLU A 26 2.92 7.66 -4.28
C GLU A 26 3.54 6.32 -4.68
N PHE A 27 2.98 5.71 -5.72
CA PHE A 27 3.49 4.44 -6.25
C PHE A 27 4.71 4.71 -7.15
N VAL A 28 5.92 4.49 -6.62
CA VAL A 28 7.15 4.60 -7.40
C VAL A 28 7.44 3.30 -8.14
N ASN A 29 7.47 2.18 -7.41
CA ASN A 29 7.59 0.84 -7.97
C ASN A 29 7.09 -0.21 -6.97
N THR A 30 7.17 -1.48 -7.34
CA THR A 30 6.69 -2.57 -6.48
C THR A 30 7.41 -2.65 -5.13
N MET A 31 8.69 -2.26 -5.06
CA MET A 31 9.50 -2.28 -3.84
C MET A 31 9.51 -0.98 -3.05
N THR A 32 9.19 0.15 -3.69
CA THR A 32 9.32 1.49 -3.10
C THR A 32 7.99 2.23 -3.21
N GLN A 33 7.43 2.59 -2.05
CA GLN A 33 6.27 3.46 -1.92
C GLN A 33 6.68 4.66 -1.08
N SER A 34 6.31 5.87 -1.50
CA SER A 34 6.69 7.10 -0.80
C SER A 34 5.46 7.79 -0.22
N PRO A 35 5.40 8.02 1.11
CA PRO A 35 4.30 8.79 1.69
C PRO A 35 4.39 10.25 1.26
N LYS A 36 3.27 10.80 0.79
CA LYS A 36 3.15 12.17 0.30
C LYS A 36 1.99 12.87 0.97
N ALA A 37 2.23 14.09 1.42
CA ALA A 37 1.20 14.99 1.93
C ALA A 37 0.97 16.08 0.88
N LEU A 38 -0.17 16.01 0.20
CA LEU A 38 -0.60 16.99 -0.78
C LEU A 38 -1.56 18.00 -0.13
N GLN A 39 -1.28 19.29 -0.22
CA GLN A 39 -2.24 20.31 0.19
C GLN A 39 -3.32 20.46 -0.88
N LEU A 40 -4.58 20.24 -0.50
CA LEU A 40 -5.74 20.40 -1.39
C LEU A 40 -6.34 21.80 -1.30
N LEU A 41 -6.48 22.34 -0.08
CA LEU A 41 -7.01 23.67 0.18
C LEU A 41 -6.23 24.39 1.29
N PRO A 42 -6.03 25.72 1.22
CA PRO A 42 -6.14 26.51 -0.02
C PRO A 42 -5.21 25.93 -1.08
N LEU A 43 -5.55 26.11 -2.37
CA LEU A 43 -4.69 25.62 -3.45
C LEU A 43 -3.29 26.24 -3.26
N PRO A 44 -2.22 25.43 -3.25
CA PRO A 44 -0.88 25.97 -3.20
C PRO A 44 -0.64 26.87 -4.41
N GLU A 45 0.22 27.87 -4.24
CA GLU A 45 0.68 28.67 -5.38
C GLU A 45 1.30 27.74 -6.42
N GLY A 46 0.89 27.88 -7.68
CA GLY A 46 1.52 27.15 -8.77
C GLY A 46 2.97 27.61 -8.93
N ASP A 47 3.86 26.73 -9.34
CA ASP A 47 5.17 27.17 -9.81
C ASP A 47 4.94 28.05 -11.05
N ASP A 48 5.43 29.29 -11.02
CA ASP A 48 5.46 30.24 -12.14
C ASP A 48 6.44 29.75 -13.24
N GLU A 49 6.38 28.47 -13.62
CA GLU A 49 6.96 28.04 -14.88
C GLU A 49 6.17 28.74 -15.98
N GLU A 50 6.86 29.58 -16.76
CA GLU A 50 6.31 30.38 -17.86
C GLU A 50 5.14 29.63 -18.52
N ILE A 51 3.91 30.03 -18.21
CA ILE A 51 2.71 29.55 -18.88
C ILE A 51 2.86 30.09 -20.30
N GLY A 52 3.53 29.30 -21.15
CA GLY A 52 4.10 29.75 -22.42
C GLY A 52 3.08 30.28 -23.41
N HIS A 53 1.79 30.11 -23.13
CA HIS A 53 0.72 30.76 -23.85
C HIS A 53 -0.45 31.05 -22.90
N GLN A 54 -0.71 32.33 -22.65
CA GLN A 54 -2.01 32.77 -22.14
C GLN A 54 -3.04 32.53 -23.25
N TRP A 55 -3.69 31.36 -23.24
CA TRP A 55 -4.77 31.06 -24.18
C TRP A 55 -5.99 31.91 -23.80
N ASP A 56 -6.45 32.71 -24.76
CA ASP A 56 -7.64 33.53 -24.63
C ASP A 56 -8.88 32.64 -24.79
N TYR A 57 -9.26 31.98 -23.69
CA TYR A 57 -10.47 31.15 -23.66
C TYR A 57 -11.72 32.03 -23.65
N ILE A 58 -12.62 31.80 -24.60
CA ILE A 58 -13.96 32.38 -24.57
C ILE A 58 -14.79 31.59 -23.56
N TYR A 59 -15.10 32.21 -22.43
CA TYR A 59 -15.96 31.62 -21.40
C TYR A 59 -17.43 31.93 -21.71
N GLU A 60 -18.24 30.88 -21.83
CA GLU A 60 -19.71 31.00 -21.86
C GLU A 60 -20.27 30.18 -20.68
N PRO A 61 -21.01 30.76 -19.72
CA PRO A 61 -21.53 32.14 -19.63
C PRO A 61 -20.56 33.16 -18.97
N ASP A 62 -19.79 32.78 -17.95
CA ASP A 62 -18.74 33.57 -17.30
C ASP A 62 -17.74 32.60 -16.62
N SER A 63 -16.52 33.06 -16.39
CA SER A 63 -15.42 32.31 -15.76
C SER A 63 -15.74 31.79 -14.35
N ARG A 64 -16.41 32.60 -13.53
CA ARG A 64 -16.74 32.29 -12.12
C ARG A 64 -17.62 31.04 -11.95
N PRO A 65 -18.83 30.96 -12.56
CA PRO A 65 -19.69 29.78 -12.40
C PRO A 65 -19.06 28.50 -12.95
N ILE A 66 -18.17 28.61 -13.96
CA ILE A 66 -17.41 27.48 -14.49
C ILE A 66 -16.41 26.99 -13.44
N LEU A 67 -15.63 27.90 -12.86
CA LEU A 67 -14.67 27.59 -11.79
C LEU A 67 -15.35 27.00 -10.55
N ASP A 68 -16.49 27.55 -10.13
CA ASP A 68 -17.26 27.06 -8.98
C ASP A 68 -17.72 25.61 -9.16
N GLY A 69 -18.02 25.20 -10.41
CA GLY A 69 -18.36 23.81 -10.74
C GLY A 69 -17.13 22.90 -10.93
N LEU A 70 -16.02 23.45 -11.43
CA LEU A 70 -14.80 22.72 -11.72
C LEU A 70 -14.01 22.39 -10.44
N MET A 71 -13.94 23.34 -9.51
CA MET A 71 -13.14 23.24 -8.28
C MET A 71 -13.48 22.01 -7.43
N PRO A 72 -14.76 21.73 -7.12
CA PRO A 72 -15.12 20.50 -6.40
C PRO A 72 -14.71 19.24 -7.16
N ARG A 73 -14.92 19.20 -8.48
CA ARG A 73 -14.56 18.05 -9.33
C ARG A 73 -13.06 17.82 -9.37
N TYR A 74 -12.27 18.90 -9.41
CA TYR A 74 -10.82 18.83 -9.35
C TYR A 74 -10.37 18.19 -8.04
N ILE A 75 -10.89 18.66 -6.91
CA ILE A 75 -10.53 18.10 -5.59
C ILE A 75 -10.98 16.64 -5.47
N GLU A 76 -12.19 16.31 -5.93
CA GLU A 76 -12.66 14.93 -5.99
C GLU A 76 -11.73 14.03 -6.83
N SER A 77 -11.24 14.54 -7.96
CA SER A 77 -10.28 13.84 -8.82
C SER A 77 -8.95 13.60 -8.10
N GLN A 78 -8.41 14.62 -7.40
CA GLN A 78 -7.17 14.47 -6.63
C GLN A 78 -7.29 13.42 -5.53
N VAL A 79 -8.42 13.42 -4.80
CA VAL A 79 -8.69 12.41 -3.77
C VAL A 79 -8.84 11.03 -4.39
N TYR A 80 -9.56 10.92 -5.51
CA TYR A 80 -9.73 9.65 -6.21
C TYR A 80 -8.38 9.08 -6.68
N GLN A 81 -7.53 9.92 -7.27
CA GLN A 81 -6.16 9.54 -7.64
C GLN A 81 -5.38 9.01 -6.43
N GLY A 82 -5.36 9.74 -5.31
CA GLY A 82 -4.65 9.32 -4.11
C GLY A 82 -5.17 8.00 -3.51
N VAL A 83 -6.46 7.69 -3.66
CA VAL A 83 -7.04 6.41 -3.24
C VAL A 83 -6.58 5.27 -4.15
N VAL A 84 -6.61 5.47 -5.46
CA VAL A 84 -6.19 4.45 -6.43
C VAL A 84 -4.69 4.15 -6.30
N GLU A 85 -3.85 5.18 -6.12
CA GLU A 85 -2.42 5.02 -5.87
C GLU A 85 -2.14 4.28 -4.56
N ASN A 86 -2.85 4.61 -3.48
CA ASN A 86 -2.74 3.89 -2.21
C ASN A 86 -3.10 2.41 -2.36
N LEU A 87 -4.15 2.09 -3.11
CA LEU A 87 -4.56 0.70 -3.34
C LEU A 87 -3.47 -0.06 -4.11
N ALA A 88 -2.87 0.56 -5.13
CA ALA A 88 -1.74 -0.03 -5.84
C ALA A 88 -0.53 -0.27 -4.92
N CYS A 89 -0.19 0.72 -4.10
CA CYS A 89 0.86 0.61 -3.08
C CYS A 89 0.60 -0.53 -2.09
N GLU A 90 -0.64 -0.65 -1.60
CA GLU A 90 -1.05 -1.70 -0.67
C GLU A 90 -0.88 -3.09 -1.30
N GLN A 91 -1.31 -3.28 -2.54
CA GLN A 91 -1.17 -4.57 -3.22
C GLN A 91 0.29 -4.92 -3.48
N ALA A 92 1.13 -3.95 -3.84
CA ALA A 92 2.56 -4.16 -4.01
C ALA A 92 3.26 -4.53 -2.69
N ALA A 93 2.99 -3.78 -1.62
CA ALA A 93 3.54 -4.06 -0.29
C ALA A 93 3.09 -5.44 0.22
N ARG A 94 1.81 -5.79 0.02
CA ARG A 94 1.28 -7.12 0.35
C ARG A 94 2.00 -8.22 -0.43
N MET A 95 2.19 -8.04 -1.74
CA MET A 95 2.89 -9.02 -2.58
C MET A 95 4.31 -9.31 -2.06
N ILE A 96 5.06 -8.26 -1.71
CA ILE A 96 6.42 -8.42 -1.17
C ILE A 96 6.39 -9.09 0.20
N ALA A 97 5.51 -8.65 1.10
CA ALA A 97 5.38 -9.26 2.43
C ALA A 97 5.05 -10.76 2.33
N MET A 98 4.15 -11.14 1.42
CA MET A 98 3.77 -12.54 1.20
C MET A 98 4.90 -13.34 0.55
N LYS A 99 5.67 -12.75 -0.36
CA LYS A 99 6.88 -13.37 -0.90
C LYS A 99 7.89 -13.68 0.21
N SER A 100 8.21 -12.69 1.04
CA SER A 100 9.12 -12.88 2.18
C SER A 100 8.57 -13.92 3.18
N ALA A 101 7.26 -13.93 3.44
CA ALA A 101 6.65 -14.95 4.28
C ALA A 101 6.79 -16.36 3.69
N THR A 102 6.65 -16.49 2.36
CA THR A 102 6.79 -17.78 1.65
C THR A 102 8.24 -18.26 1.68
N ASP A 103 9.18 -17.36 1.42
CA ASP A 103 10.62 -17.66 1.48
C ASP A 103 11.04 -18.11 2.90
N ASN A 104 10.54 -17.42 3.94
CA ASN A 104 10.77 -17.80 5.34
C ASN A 104 10.08 -19.11 5.74
N ALA A 105 8.89 -19.39 5.21
CA ALA A 105 8.23 -20.68 5.43
C ALA A 105 9.02 -21.83 4.77
N GLY A 106 9.56 -21.59 3.58
CA GLY A 106 10.42 -22.54 2.86
C GLY A 106 11.66 -22.92 3.69
N SER A 107 12.37 -21.94 4.26
CA SER A 107 13.54 -22.23 5.10
C SER A 107 13.19 -23.06 6.34
N ILE A 108 12.06 -22.75 7.00
CA ILE A 108 11.60 -23.53 8.15
C ILE A 108 11.24 -24.97 7.75
N ILE A 109 10.60 -25.17 6.60
CA ILE A 109 10.28 -26.50 6.08
C ILE A 109 11.56 -27.32 5.86
N ASP A 110 12.57 -26.73 5.24
CA ASP A 110 13.85 -27.38 4.99
C ASP A 110 14.55 -27.79 6.30
N GLU A 111 14.54 -26.91 7.30
CA GLU A 111 15.08 -27.19 8.64
C GLU A 111 14.33 -28.33 9.34
N LEU A 112 13.00 -28.30 9.34
CA LEU A 112 12.17 -29.34 9.93
C LEU A 112 12.31 -30.68 9.21
N GLN A 113 12.48 -30.67 7.89
CA GLN A 113 12.69 -31.89 7.10
C GLN A 113 14.05 -32.52 7.43
N LEU A 114 15.09 -31.73 7.62
CA LEU A 114 16.39 -32.22 8.10
C LEU A 114 16.26 -32.86 9.49
N ALA A 115 15.58 -32.18 10.42
CA ALA A 115 15.35 -32.68 11.78
C ALA A 115 14.54 -33.98 11.78
N TYR A 116 13.47 -34.04 10.97
CA TYR A 116 12.64 -35.24 10.80
C TYR A 116 13.45 -36.43 10.31
N ASN A 117 14.28 -36.25 9.28
CA ASN A 117 15.11 -37.33 8.75
C ASN A 117 16.14 -37.85 9.77
N LYS A 118 16.75 -36.95 10.55
CA LYS A 118 17.65 -37.32 11.65
C LYS A 118 16.91 -38.12 12.73
N ALA A 119 15.75 -37.64 13.17
CA ALA A 119 14.94 -38.34 14.17
C ALA A 119 14.46 -39.72 13.67
N ARG A 120 14.05 -39.81 12.40
CA ARG A 120 13.66 -41.08 11.76
C ARG A 120 14.81 -42.08 11.75
N GLN A 121 16.01 -41.66 11.37
CA GLN A 121 17.19 -42.53 11.36
C GLN A 121 17.54 -43.00 12.78
N ALA A 122 17.52 -42.09 13.76
CA ALA A 122 17.77 -42.43 15.16
C ALA A 122 16.76 -43.46 15.68
N ALA A 123 15.47 -43.29 15.36
CA ALA A 123 14.42 -44.24 15.73
C ALA A 123 14.64 -45.64 15.11
N ILE A 124 14.95 -45.72 13.81
CA ILE A 124 15.26 -47.00 13.15
C ILE A 124 16.47 -47.68 13.81
N THR A 125 17.54 -46.92 14.08
CA THR A 125 18.73 -47.46 14.77
C THR A 125 18.41 -47.95 16.18
N GLN A 126 17.55 -47.23 16.91
CA GLN A 126 17.10 -47.63 18.24
C GLN A 126 16.29 -48.93 18.18
N GLU A 127 15.29 -49.02 17.29
CA GLU A 127 14.48 -50.23 17.11
C GLU A 127 15.36 -51.44 16.76
N ILE A 128 16.32 -51.29 15.84
CA ILE A 128 17.24 -52.38 15.50
C ILE A 128 18.12 -52.77 16.70
N SER A 129 18.60 -51.81 17.47
CA SER A 129 19.43 -52.08 18.67
C SER A 129 18.63 -52.84 19.73
N GLU A 130 17.37 -52.48 19.92
CA GLU A 130 16.44 -53.18 20.82
C GLU A 130 16.19 -54.62 20.35
N ILE A 131 15.92 -54.84 19.05
CA ILE A 131 15.72 -56.19 18.47
C ILE A 131 16.96 -57.08 18.69
N VAL A 132 18.16 -56.57 18.39
CA VAL A 132 19.41 -57.32 18.55
C VAL A 132 19.69 -57.64 20.03
N SER A 133 19.48 -56.68 20.92
CA SER A 133 19.67 -56.89 22.38
C SER A 133 18.69 -57.92 22.95
N GLY A 134 17.43 -57.91 22.51
CA GLY A 134 16.42 -58.89 22.90
C GLY A 134 16.75 -60.29 22.38
N ALA A 135 17.20 -60.41 21.13
CA ALA A 135 17.62 -61.69 20.56
C ALA A 135 18.84 -62.29 21.28
N ALA A 136 19.82 -61.45 21.68
CA ALA A 136 20.99 -61.88 22.43
C ALA A 136 20.69 -62.31 23.88
N SER A 137 19.52 -61.97 24.41
CA SER A 137 19.11 -62.30 25.79
C SER A 137 18.38 -63.65 25.92
N VAL A 138 18.01 -64.25 24.78
CA VAL A 138 17.24 -65.52 24.70
C VAL A 138 18.13 -66.71 24.28
N GLY A 139 19.42 -66.46 23.97
CA GLY A 139 20.45 -67.49 23.74
C GLY A 139 21.40 -67.61 24.92
#